data_AF-A0A9E3SNG0-F1
#
_entry.id   AF-A0A9E3SNG0-F1
#
_cell.length_a   1.000
_cell.length_b   1.000
_cell.length_c   1.000
_cell.angle_alpha   90.00
_cell.angle_beta   90.00
_cell.angle_gamma   90.00
#
_symmetry.space_group_name_H-M   'P 1'
#
loop_
_entity.id
_entity.type
_entity.pdbx_description
1 polymer ?
#
loop_
_entity_poly.entity_id
_entity_poly.type
_entity_poly.pdbx_seq_one_letter_code
_entity_poly.pdbx_strand_id
1 'polypeptide(L)'
;MAYYTALTCEALARSVYDLAASSPQTITVSLFKQGLHNHPRNLRMTLQSQIDCLEPCDAILLAYGICGTATIGLTARHTPLVIPRVHDCIALYLGSHECYQKEFDAHPGTFWYSTDYMERQDRDSSVALGAVGITDVEANYDQYVLKFGQEIADQIITEMRTWSQHYTRAAFIDTRLGNPEPFEKVAQDKAAREGWIYTRIESNRRLLKLLLDGDWSEDEFLMVLPGHRIEQSYRAGLIKAVRLE
;
A
#
# COMPACT_ATOMS: atom_id res chain seq x y z
N MET A 1 -5.86 28.23 -1.05
CA MET A 1 -4.86 27.32 -0.48
C MET A 1 -5.53 26.65 0.70
N ALA A 2 -5.75 25.35 0.60
CA ALA A 2 -6.33 24.52 1.65
C ALA A 2 -5.23 23.89 2.50
N TYR A 3 -5.60 23.44 3.69
CA TYR A 3 -4.76 22.74 4.65
C TYR A 3 -5.19 21.28 4.74
N TYR A 4 -4.32 20.39 4.31
CA TYR A 4 -4.56 18.95 4.33
C TYR A 4 -3.60 18.23 5.26
N THR A 5 -4.09 17.15 5.87
CA THR A 5 -3.22 16.19 6.56
C THR A 5 -3.22 14.88 5.78
N ALA A 6 -2.07 14.48 5.25
CA ALA A 6 -1.88 13.21 4.55
C ALA A 6 -1.40 12.12 5.51
N LEU A 7 -2.24 11.10 5.70
CA LEU A 7 -1.89 9.86 6.37
C LEU A 7 -1.34 8.89 5.32
N THR A 8 -0.09 8.46 5.46
CA THR A 8 0.60 7.68 4.43
C THR A 8 1.44 6.54 5.00
N CYS A 9 1.47 5.43 4.26
CA CYS A 9 2.45 4.37 4.53
C CYS A 9 3.87 4.90 4.28
N GLU A 10 4.83 4.49 5.10
CA GLU A 10 6.25 4.73 4.85
C GLU A 10 6.71 4.25 3.48
N ALA A 11 6.05 3.20 2.97
CA ALA A 11 6.25 2.70 1.61
C ALA A 11 6.09 3.75 0.50
N LEU A 12 5.49 4.92 0.76
CA LEU A 12 5.29 6.00 -0.23
C LEU A 12 6.02 7.29 0.15
N ALA A 13 6.92 7.24 1.15
CA ALA A 13 7.45 8.43 1.79
C ALA A 13 8.11 9.42 0.83
N ARG A 14 9.02 8.97 -0.05
CA ARG A 14 9.70 9.91 -0.98
C ARG A 14 8.71 10.51 -1.95
N SER A 15 7.87 9.67 -2.56
CA SER A 15 6.85 10.09 -3.51
C SER A 15 5.89 11.12 -2.92
N VAL A 16 5.43 10.92 -1.68
CA VAL A 16 4.54 11.86 -0.99
C VAL A 16 5.27 13.14 -0.60
N TYR A 17 6.49 13.08 -0.07
CA TYR A 17 7.26 14.28 0.27
C TYR A 17 7.58 15.15 -0.94
N ASP A 18 8.03 14.54 -2.04
CA ASP A 18 8.36 15.23 -3.29
C ASP A 18 7.14 15.97 -3.87
N LEU A 19 5.99 15.30 -3.90
CA LEU A 19 4.76 15.89 -4.39
C LEU A 19 4.19 16.95 -3.43
N ALA A 20 4.25 16.71 -2.11
CA ALA A 20 3.80 17.68 -1.11
C ALA A 20 4.60 18.98 -1.17
N ALA A 21 5.92 18.90 -1.41
CA ALA A 21 6.78 20.08 -1.53
C ALA A 21 6.45 20.98 -2.73
N SER A 22 5.78 20.46 -3.76
CA SER A 22 5.41 21.19 -4.97
C SER A 22 3.90 21.40 -5.13
N SER A 23 3.10 20.97 -4.15
CA SER A 23 1.65 21.10 -4.18
C SER A 23 1.20 22.56 -3.99
N PRO A 24 0.10 23.00 -4.63
CA PRO A 24 -0.50 24.31 -4.35
C PRO A 24 -1.19 24.38 -2.96
N GLN A 25 -1.29 23.26 -2.25
CA GLN A 25 -1.94 23.15 -0.94
C GLN A 25 -0.90 23.02 0.18
N THR A 26 -1.27 23.39 1.40
CA THR A 26 -0.42 23.15 2.57
C THR A 26 -0.67 21.73 3.07
N ILE A 27 0.36 20.87 3.02
CA ILE A 27 0.22 19.45 3.38
C ILE A 27 1.10 19.10 4.58
N THR A 28 0.45 18.67 5.66
CA THR A 28 1.11 17.98 6.77
C THR A 28 1.15 16.49 6.49
N VAL A 29 2.33 15.88 6.53
CA VAL A 29 2.51 14.45 6.23
C VAL A 29 2.74 13.65 7.51
N SER A 30 1.89 12.67 7.77
CA SER A 30 2.05 11.70 8.86
C SER A 30 2.35 10.31 8.30
N LEU A 31 3.56 9.82 8.59
CA LEU A 31 4.02 8.51 8.13
C LEU A 31 3.70 7.41 9.15
N PHE A 32 3.27 6.27 8.64
CA PHE A 32 3.01 5.06 9.42
C PHE A 32 3.96 3.94 9.01
N LYS A 33 4.45 3.21 10.02
CA LYS A 33 5.40 2.12 9.84
C LYS A 33 4.94 1.14 8.76
N GLN A 34 5.86 0.80 7.87
CA GLN A 34 5.64 -0.23 6.86
C GLN A 34 5.29 -1.58 7.50
N GLY A 35 4.51 -2.40 6.78
CA GLY A 35 4.08 -3.72 7.24
C GLY A 35 2.79 -3.75 8.06
N LEU A 36 2.23 -2.60 8.49
CA LEU A 36 0.94 -2.57 9.19
C LEU A 36 -0.21 -3.19 8.38
N HIS A 37 -0.13 -3.15 7.04
CA HIS A 37 -1.14 -3.77 6.15
C HIS A 37 -1.18 -5.30 6.23
N ASN A 38 -0.13 -5.95 6.76
CA ASN A 38 -0.14 -7.39 7.05
C ASN A 38 -1.08 -7.74 8.22
N HIS A 39 -1.50 -6.74 8.99
CA HIS A 39 -2.47 -6.86 10.08
C HIS A 39 -3.59 -5.81 9.90
N PRO A 40 -4.53 -6.01 8.95
CA PRO A 40 -5.50 -4.98 8.55
C PRO A 40 -6.30 -4.35 9.70
N ARG A 41 -6.64 -5.14 10.74
CA ARG A 41 -7.32 -4.63 11.94
C ARG A 41 -6.44 -3.64 12.72
N ASN A 42 -5.15 -3.94 12.87
CA ASN A 42 -4.20 -3.05 13.55
C ASN A 42 -4.03 -1.75 12.77
N LEU A 43 -3.80 -1.84 11.46
CA LEU A 43 -3.72 -0.65 10.60
C LEU A 43 -4.99 0.22 10.71
N ARG A 44 -6.18 -0.40 10.68
CA ARG A 44 -7.45 0.33 10.86
C ARG A 44 -7.52 1.06 12.18
N MET A 45 -7.21 0.40 13.30
CA MET A 45 -7.23 1.01 14.63
C MET A 45 -6.23 2.17 14.73
N THR A 46 -5.03 1.98 14.18
CA THR A 46 -3.98 3.01 14.13
C THR A 46 -4.43 4.22 13.31
N LEU A 47 -4.94 4.02 12.10
CA LEU A 47 -5.44 5.11 11.25
C LEU A 47 -6.63 5.82 11.90
N GLN A 48 -7.60 5.07 12.45
CA GLN A 48 -8.75 5.68 13.12
C GLN A 48 -8.34 6.50 14.34
N SER A 49 -7.41 5.99 15.15
CA SER A 49 -6.89 6.75 16.30
C SER A 49 -6.21 8.04 15.87
N GLN A 50 -5.50 8.05 14.74
CA GLN A 50 -4.93 9.29 14.23
C GLN A 50 -6.01 10.24 13.70
N ILE A 51 -6.98 9.74 12.92
CA ILE A 51 -8.13 10.53 12.46
C ILE A 51 -8.87 11.18 13.63
N ASP A 52 -9.08 10.44 14.72
CA ASP A 52 -9.80 10.91 15.91
C ASP A 52 -9.02 11.98 16.71
N CYS A 53 -7.68 12.02 16.59
CA CYS A 53 -6.81 12.93 17.35
C CYS A 53 -6.32 14.14 16.54
N LEU A 54 -6.55 14.19 15.23
CA LEU A 54 -6.12 15.31 14.40
C LEU A 54 -6.94 16.56 14.70
N GLU A 55 -6.28 17.71 14.67
CA GLU A 55 -6.99 18.99 14.67
C GLU A 55 -7.80 19.15 13.36
N PRO A 56 -8.94 19.86 13.39
CA PRO A 56 -9.71 20.15 12.18
C PRO A 56 -8.86 20.80 11.09
N CYS A 57 -9.03 20.32 9.86
CA CYS A 57 -8.40 20.84 8.65
C CYS A 57 -9.38 20.68 7.48
N ASP A 58 -9.00 21.09 6.27
CA ASP A 58 -9.92 21.05 5.12
C ASP A 58 -10.20 19.61 4.64
N ALA A 59 -9.20 18.72 4.71
CA ALA A 59 -9.35 17.29 4.43
C ALA A 59 -8.22 16.45 5.05
N ILE A 60 -8.55 15.20 5.39
CA ILE A 60 -7.56 14.16 5.71
C ILE A 60 -7.42 13.26 4.49
N LEU A 61 -6.21 13.20 3.93
CA LEU A 61 -5.90 12.42 2.74
C LEU A 61 -5.36 11.06 3.18
N LEU A 62 -6.00 9.99 2.73
CA LEU A 62 -5.54 8.62 2.95
C LEU A 62 -4.74 8.20 1.71
N ALA A 63 -3.41 8.30 1.78
CA ALA A 63 -2.51 7.79 0.73
C ALA A 63 -2.39 6.25 0.83
N TYR A 64 -3.53 5.59 0.67
CA TYR A 64 -3.73 4.15 0.82
C TYR A 64 -4.76 3.65 -0.19
N GLY A 65 -4.62 2.39 -0.60
CA GLY A 65 -5.74 1.64 -1.15
C GLY A 65 -6.61 1.02 -0.07
N ILE A 66 -7.37 -0.01 -0.44
CA ILE A 66 -8.14 -0.83 0.49
C ILE A 66 -7.22 -1.71 1.36
N CYS A 67 -6.04 -2.07 0.85
CA CYS A 67 -4.91 -2.70 1.55
C CYS A 67 -5.35 -3.86 2.47
N GLY A 68 -5.91 -4.92 1.89
CA GLY A 68 -6.41 -6.06 2.67
C GLY A 68 -7.63 -5.72 3.53
N THR A 69 -8.44 -4.74 3.10
CA THR A 69 -9.61 -4.17 3.79
C THR A 69 -9.32 -3.29 5.01
N ALA A 70 -8.06 -2.91 5.23
CA ALA A 70 -7.66 -2.10 6.37
C ALA A 70 -8.40 -0.76 6.46
N THR A 71 -8.68 -0.11 5.33
CA THR A 71 -9.35 1.20 5.30
C THR A 71 -10.88 1.11 5.37
N ILE A 72 -11.46 -0.07 5.16
CA ILE A 72 -12.91 -0.30 5.33
C ILE A 72 -13.27 -0.11 6.80
N GLY A 73 -14.31 0.66 7.09
CA GLY A 73 -14.77 0.99 8.44
C GLY A 73 -14.14 2.24 9.04
N LEU A 74 -13.14 2.86 8.39
CA LEU A 74 -12.66 4.18 8.82
C LEU A 74 -13.80 5.20 8.72
N THR A 75 -13.92 6.01 9.75
CA THR A 75 -14.99 6.97 9.95
C THR A 75 -14.44 8.39 9.93
N ALA A 76 -15.06 9.24 9.13
CA ALA A 76 -14.82 10.68 9.16
C ALA A 76 -15.49 11.27 10.41
N ARG A 77 -14.70 11.76 11.36
CA ARG A 77 -15.22 12.36 12.61
C ARG A 77 -15.67 13.79 12.41
N HIS A 78 -14.71 14.69 12.30
CA HIS A 78 -14.92 16.13 12.16
C HIS A 78 -14.42 16.66 10.79
N THR A 79 -13.40 16.02 10.22
CA THR A 79 -12.81 16.39 8.93
C THR A 79 -13.18 15.34 7.87
N PRO A 80 -13.50 15.74 6.62
CA PRO A 80 -13.72 14.78 5.55
C PRO A 80 -12.46 13.95 5.26
N LEU A 81 -12.66 12.67 4.97
CA LEU A 81 -11.59 11.78 4.48
C LEU A 81 -11.63 11.72 2.96
N VAL A 82 -10.47 11.70 2.32
CA VAL A 82 -10.34 11.45 0.87
C VAL A 82 -9.44 10.25 0.65
N ILE A 83 -9.91 9.26 -0.10
CA ILE A 83 -9.18 8.01 -0.36
C ILE A 83 -9.27 7.64 -1.85
N PRO A 84 -8.16 7.22 -2.49
CA PRO A 84 -8.19 6.67 -3.84
C PRO A 84 -8.98 5.34 -3.90
N ARG A 85 -9.75 5.15 -4.98
CA ARG A 85 -10.50 3.92 -5.26
C ARG A 85 -9.59 2.84 -5.87
N VAL A 86 -8.66 2.33 -5.06
CA VAL A 86 -7.70 1.31 -5.49
C VAL A 86 -7.58 0.18 -4.47
N HIS A 87 -7.24 -1.03 -4.93
CA HIS A 87 -7.13 -2.20 -4.07
C HIS A 87 -5.96 -2.11 -3.08
N ASP A 88 -4.81 -1.59 -3.53
CA ASP A 88 -3.59 -1.50 -2.73
C ASP A 88 -2.73 -0.29 -3.13
N CYS A 89 -1.62 -0.08 -2.42
CA CYS A 89 -0.70 1.02 -2.67
C CYS A 89 0.12 0.89 -3.96
N ILE A 90 0.16 -0.28 -4.63
CA ILE A 90 0.88 -0.46 -5.90
C ILE A 90 0.21 0.40 -6.99
N ALA A 91 -1.12 0.45 -7.01
CA ALA A 91 -1.85 1.30 -7.96
C ALA A 91 -1.51 2.80 -7.84
N LEU A 92 -1.10 3.26 -6.65
CA LEU A 92 -0.66 4.64 -6.42
C LEU A 92 0.67 4.94 -7.11
N TYR A 93 1.53 3.93 -7.27
CA TYR A 93 2.76 4.02 -8.05
C TYR A 93 2.54 3.93 -9.56
N LEU A 94 1.51 3.21 -9.98
CA LEU A 94 1.19 2.98 -11.39
C LEU A 94 0.23 4.03 -11.97
N GLY A 95 -0.32 4.88 -11.10
CA GLY A 95 -1.05 6.09 -11.47
C GLY A 95 -2.53 5.90 -11.77
N SER A 96 -3.07 4.69 -11.62
CA SER A 96 -4.51 4.41 -11.69
C SER A 96 -4.81 2.96 -11.28
N HIS A 97 -6.09 2.68 -11.00
CA HIS A 97 -6.58 1.31 -10.84
C HIS A 97 -6.38 0.49 -12.13
N GLU A 98 -6.66 1.09 -13.29
CA GLU A 98 -6.60 0.45 -14.60
C GLU A 98 -5.17 0.06 -14.99
N CYS A 99 -4.18 0.91 -14.70
CA CYS A 99 -2.77 0.57 -14.92
C CYS A 99 -2.35 -0.63 -14.09
N TYR A 100 -2.76 -0.66 -12.81
CA TYR A 100 -2.50 -1.82 -11.95
C TYR A 100 -3.22 -3.06 -12.46
N GLN A 101 -4.50 -2.95 -12.85
CA GLN A 101 -5.27 -4.09 -13.35
C GLN A 101 -4.65 -4.69 -14.60
N LYS A 102 -4.15 -3.86 -15.53
CA LYS A 102 -3.42 -4.34 -16.73
C LYS A 102 -2.17 -5.15 -16.36
N GLU A 103 -1.39 -4.68 -15.39
CA GLU A 103 -0.21 -5.40 -14.91
C GLU A 103 -0.58 -6.71 -14.21
N PHE A 104 -1.64 -6.69 -13.41
CA PHE A 104 -2.15 -7.86 -12.70
C PHE A 104 -2.72 -8.92 -13.66
N ASP A 105 -3.51 -8.51 -14.65
CA ASP A 105 -4.10 -9.42 -15.64
C ASP A 105 -3.02 -10.07 -16.53
N ALA A 106 -2.00 -9.30 -16.91
CA ALA A 106 -0.90 -9.81 -17.72
C ALA A 106 0.06 -10.70 -16.90
N HIS A 107 0.30 -10.34 -15.63
CA HIS A 107 1.31 -10.96 -14.78
C HIS A 107 0.86 -10.99 -13.31
N PRO A 108 -0.10 -11.86 -12.94
CA PRO A 108 -0.65 -11.90 -11.57
C PRO A 108 0.41 -12.31 -10.54
N GLY A 109 1.41 -13.08 -10.95
CA GLY A 109 2.57 -13.51 -10.15
C GLY A 109 3.70 -12.48 -10.10
N THR A 110 3.40 -11.20 -9.85
CA THR A 110 4.42 -10.15 -9.80
C THR A 110 4.84 -9.83 -8.37
N PHE A 111 6.14 -9.89 -8.12
CA PHE A 111 6.78 -9.47 -6.89
C PHE A 111 7.30 -8.03 -7.07
N TRP A 112 6.73 -7.08 -6.32
CA TRP A 112 6.91 -5.65 -6.56
C TRP A 112 7.97 -5.04 -5.66
N TYR A 113 8.85 -4.24 -6.25
CA TYR A 113 9.92 -3.50 -5.58
C TYR A 113 9.81 -2.00 -5.91
N SER A 114 10.27 -1.15 -5.01
CA SER A 114 10.54 0.26 -5.28
C SER A 114 11.60 0.76 -4.30
N THR A 115 12.33 1.81 -4.67
CA THR A 115 13.28 2.48 -3.76
C THR A 115 12.59 2.91 -2.45
N ASP A 116 11.47 3.62 -2.57
CA ASP A 116 10.68 4.14 -1.45
C ASP A 116 10.24 3.03 -0.47
N TYR A 117 9.87 1.85 -0.98
CA TYR A 117 9.46 0.69 -0.17
C TYR A 117 10.65 0.02 0.51
N MET A 118 11.77 -0.15 -0.20
CA MET A 118 12.91 -0.93 0.29
C MET A 118 13.76 -0.18 1.32
N GLU A 119 13.79 1.15 1.29
CA GLU A 119 14.52 1.96 2.27
C GLU A 119 13.94 1.93 3.68
N ARG A 120 12.64 1.67 3.79
CA ARG A 120 11.89 1.72 5.07
C ARG A 120 11.40 0.36 5.52
N GLN A 121 11.83 -0.67 4.82
CA GLN A 121 11.52 -2.05 5.16
C GLN A 121 12.13 -2.37 6.53
N ASP A 122 11.30 -2.91 7.44
CA ASP A 122 11.84 -3.51 8.64
C ASP A 122 12.64 -4.76 8.24
N ARG A 123 13.78 -5.02 8.88
CA ARG A 123 14.66 -6.14 8.52
C ARG A 123 13.96 -7.50 8.61
N ASP A 124 12.92 -7.57 9.44
CA ASP A 124 12.09 -8.74 9.68
C ASP A 124 10.82 -8.78 8.81
N SER A 125 10.55 -7.78 7.96
CA SER A 125 9.33 -7.70 7.15
C SER A 125 9.55 -8.13 5.69
N SER A 126 8.48 -8.53 5.00
CA SER A 126 8.52 -8.95 3.58
C SER A 126 9.15 -7.93 2.63
N VAL A 127 10.06 -8.42 1.78
CA VAL A 127 10.81 -7.64 0.76
C VAL A 127 9.92 -7.14 -0.39
N ALA A 128 8.73 -7.71 -0.61
CA ALA A 128 7.82 -7.21 -1.63
C ALA A 128 6.69 -6.37 -1.08
N LEU A 129 6.39 -5.32 -1.84
CA LEU A 129 5.11 -4.62 -1.77
C LEU A 129 3.99 -5.60 -2.18
N GLY A 130 3.08 -5.89 -1.26
CA GLY A 130 1.90 -6.73 -1.50
C GLY A 130 2.10 -8.25 -1.31
N ALA A 131 3.33 -8.74 -1.13
CA ALA A 131 3.55 -10.15 -0.80
C ALA A 131 3.52 -10.34 0.71
N VAL A 132 2.38 -10.74 1.25
CA VAL A 132 2.28 -11.12 2.66
C VAL A 132 3.04 -12.44 2.89
N GLY A 133 3.98 -12.46 3.84
CA GLY A 133 4.43 -13.67 4.54
C GLY A 133 5.47 -14.59 3.88
N ILE A 134 5.92 -14.37 2.65
CA ILE A 134 6.77 -15.37 1.97
C ILE A 134 8.19 -15.48 2.57
N THR A 135 8.81 -14.36 2.96
CA THR A 135 10.15 -14.37 3.57
C THR A 135 10.13 -14.63 5.07
N ASP A 136 9.00 -14.38 5.74
CA ASP A 136 8.84 -14.47 7.20
C ASP A 136 8.76 -15.93 7.69
N VAL A 137 8.27 -16.84 6.84
CA VAL A 137 7.96 -18.21 7.27
C VAL A 137 9.15 -19.15 7.19
N GLU A 138 10.04 -19.01 6.20
CA GLU A 138 11.29 -19.78 6.17
C GLU A 138 12.23 -19.38 7.31
N ALA A 139 12.28 -18.09 7.67
CA ALA A 139 13.11 -17.58 8.77
C ALA A 139 12.60 -18.00 10.17
N ASN A 140 11.31 -18.34 10.30
CA ASN A 140 10.68 -18.64 11.59
C ASN A 140 10.21 -20.10 11.72
N TYR A 141 10.71 -21.02 10.88
CA TYR A 141 10.32 -22.43 10.88
C TYR A 141 10.33 -23.06 12.28
N ASP A 142 11.40 -22.83 13.05
CA ASP A 142 11.55 -23.36 14.41
C ASP A 142 10.43 -22.87 15.36
N GLN A 143 9.94 -21.64 15.18
CA GLN A 143 8.81 -21.13 15.96
C GLN A 143 7.49 -21.79 15.57
N TYR A 144 7.31 -22.13 14.28
CA TYR A 144 6.13 -22.87 13.83
C TYR A 144 6.14 -24.31 14.34
N VAL A 145 7.30 -24.97 14.35
CA VAL A 145 7.47 -26.31 14.94
C VAL A 145 7.13 -26.29 16.44
N LEU A 146 7.61 -25.28 17.18
CA LEU A 146 7.32 -25.14 18.61
C LEU A 146 5.83 -24.89 18.90
N LYS A 147 5.14 -24.13 18.04
CA LYS A 147 3.75 -23.72 18.26
C LYS A 147 2.71 -24.71 17.74
N PHE A 148 3.01 -25.39 16.64
CA PHE A 148 2.04 -26.21 15.91
C PHE A 148 2.49 -27.66 15.71
N GLY A 149 3.73 -28.00 16.07
CA GLY A 149 4.33 -29.31 15.79
C GLY A 149 4.89 -29.40 14.36
N GLN A 150 5.85 -30.30 14.18
CA GLN A 150 6.63 -30.43 12.95
C GLN A 150 5.76 -30.70 11.71
N GLU A 151 4.79 -31.61 11.82
CA GLU A 151 3.94 -32.02 10.69
C GLU A 151 3.08 -30.85 10.16
N ILE A 152 2.57 -30.00 11.04
CA ILE A 152 1.78 -28.81 10.68
C ILE A 152 2.72 -27.70 10.16
N ALA A 153 3.90 -27.53 10.77
CA ALA A 153 4.91 -26.58 10.28
C ALA A 153 5.38 -26.92 8.86
N ASP A 154 5.59 -28.21 8.56
CA ASP A 154 5.95 -28.71 7.23
C ASP A 154 4.84 -28.44 6.20
N GLN A 155 3.57 -28.61 6.59
CA GLN A 155 2.42 -28.26 5.73
C GLN A 155 2.35 -26.76 5.47
N ILE A 156 2.52 -25.92 6.49
CA ILE A 156 2.53 -24.45 6.35
C ILE A 156 3.63 -24.01 5.39
N ILE A 157 4.85 -24.55 5.53
CA ILE A 157 5.97 -24.26 4.62
C ILE A 157 5.66 -24.72 3.20
N THR A 158 5.08 -25.91 3.03
CA THR A 158 4.76 -26.46 1.71
C THR A 158 3.67 -25.64 1.01
N GLU A 159 2.63 -25.23 1.72
CA GLU A 159 1.59 -24.34 1.19
C GLU A 159 2.15 -22.96 0.84
N MET A 160 3.01 -22.39 1.69
CA MET A 160 3.70 -21.12 1.41
C MET A 160 4.63 -21.21 0.20
N ARG A 161 5.34 -22.33 0.03
CA ARG A 161 6.13 -22.62 -1.18
C ARG A 161 5.26 -22.78 -2.42
N THR A 162 4.06 -23.32 -2.26
CA THR A 162 3.08 -23.42 -3.36
C THR A 162 2.59 -22.02 -3.76
N TRP A 163 2.40 -21.12 -2.79
CA TRP A 163 2.07 -19.71 -3.07
C TRP A 163 3.24 -18.95 -3.71
N SER A 164 4.49 -19.22 -3.30
CA SER A 164 5.67 -18.61 -3.91
C SER A 164 5.93 -19.10 -5.34
N GLN A 165 5.51 -20.33 -5.69
CA GLN A 165 5.57 -20.88 -7.05
C GLN A 165 4.67 -20.13 -8.05
N HIS A 166 3.72 -19.33 -7.60
CA HIS A 166 2.91 -18.50 -8.51
C HIS A 166 3.62 -17.22 -8.96
N TYR A 167 4.69 -16.80 -8.27
CA TYR A 167 5.48 -15.67 -8.74
C TYR A 167 6.34 -16.09 -9.93
N THR A 168 6.34 -15.25 -10.94
CA THR A 168 7.05 -15.46 -12.22
C THR A 168 7.77 -14.19 -12.67
N ARG A 169 7.55 -13.07 -11.99
CA ARG A 169 8.08 -11.76 -12.36
C ARG A 169 8.51 -10.96 -11.14
N ALA A 170 9.68 -10.35 -11.21
CA ALA A 170 10.12 -9.29 -10.30
C ALA A 170 10.01 -7.94 -11.03
N ALA A 171 9.14 -7.05 -10.54
CA ALA A 171 8.95 -5.72 -11.12
C ALA A 171 9.54 -4.65 -10.20
N PHE A 172 10.56 -3.93 -10.68
CA PHE A 172 11.12 -2.78 -9.99
C PHE A 172 10.48 -1.49 -10.50
N ILE A 173 9.71 -0.83 -9.63
CA ILE A 173 9.09 0.47 -9.87
C ILE A 173 10.12 1.56 -9.59
N ASP A 174 10.51 2.26 -10.64
CA ASP A 174 11.39 3.42 -10.58
C ASP A 174 10.58 4.71 -10.37
N THR A 175 10.67 5.28 -9.17
CA THR A 175 10.03 6.56 -8.82
C THR A 175 10.76 7.78 -9.37
N ARG A 176 11.96 7.58 -9.93
CA ARG A 176 12.95 8.63 -10.26
C ARG A 176 13.38 9.48 -9.06
N LEU A 177 13.20 8.95 -7.84
CA LEU A 177 13.59 9.60 -6.60
C LEU A 177 14.67 8.78 -5.87
N GLY A 178 15.71 9.46 -5.38
CA GLY A 178 16.83 8.81 -4.68
C GLY A 178 17.75 8.03 -5.61
N ASN A 179 18.55 7.12 -5.04
CA ASN A 179 19.42 6.23 -5.82
C ASN A 179 18.78 4.84 -5.97
N PRO A 180 18.29 4.46 -7.16
CA PRO A 180 17.63 3.18 -7.37
C PRO A 180 18.61 2.01 -7.48
N GLU A 181 19.88 2.24 -7.86
CA GLU A 181 20.83 1.19 -8.25
C GLU A 181 20.96 0.03 -7.24
N PRO A 182 21.20 0.26 -5.93
CA PRO A 182 21.32 -0.84 -4.98
C PRO A 182 20.03 -1.64 -4.82
N PHE A 183 18.87 -1.00 -4.92
CA PHE A 183 17.56 -1.63 -4.76
C PHE A 183 17.12 -2.39 -6.01
N GLU A 184 17.37 -1.82 -7.17
CA GLU A 184 17.15 -2.46 -8.47
C GLU A 184 17.98 -3.74 -8.58
N LYS A 185 19.24 -3.70 -8.13
CA LYS A 185 20.10 -4.87 -8.11
C LYS A 185 19.53 -6.00 -7.25
N VAL A 186 18.90 -5.69 -6.11
CA VAL A 186 18.22 -6.69 -5.27
C VAL A 186 17.05 -7.34 -6.03
N ALA A 187 16.26 -6.58 -6.76
CA ALA A 187 15.16 -7.12 -7.58
C ALA A 187 15.69 -8.03 -8.70
N GLN A 188 16.76 -7.62 -9.39
CA GLN A 188 17.43 -8.42 -10.42
C GLN A 188 18.00 -9.73 -9.85
N ASP A 189 18.67 -9.66 -8.70
CA ASP A 189 19.27 -10.82 -8.04
C ASP A 189 18.23 -11.81 -7.55
N LYS A 190 17.10 -11.32 -7.02
CA LYS A 190 15.96 -12.18 -6.69
C LYS A 190 15.39 -12.83 -7.94
N ALA A 191 15.18 -12.08 -9.02
CA ALA A 191 14.67 -12.63 -10.26
C ALA A 191 15.57 -13.75 -10.81
N ALA A 192 16.88 -13.51 -10.86
CA ALA A 192 17.87 -14.48 -11.31
C ALA A 192 17.90 -15.75 -10.44
N ARG A 193 17.82 -15.60 -9.11
CA ARG A 193 17.83 -16.73 -8.16
C ARG A 193 16.60 -17.63 -8.31
N GLU A 194 15.43 -17.03 -8.51
CA GLU A 194 14.15 -17.75 -8.60
C GLU A 194 13.77 -18.15 -10.05
N GLY A 195 14.57 -17.75 -11.04
CA GLY A 195 14.25 -17.96 -12.46
C GLY A 195 13.08 -17.12 -12.97
N TRP A 196 12.80 -15.98 -12.34
CA TRP A 196 11.73 -15.05 -12.72
C TRP A 196 12.17 -14.07 -13.80
N ILE A 197 11.19 -13.52 -14.51
CA ILE A 197 11.38 -12.40 -15.43
C ILE A 197 11.63 -11.13 -14.60
N TYR A 198 12.70 -10.42 -14.89
CA TYR A 198 12.93 -9.08 -14.34
C TYR A 198 12.32 -8.01 -15.27
N THR A 199 11.69 -6.99 -14.69
CA THR A 199 11.18 -5.83 -15.44
C THR A 199 11.35 -4.55 -14.63
N ARG A 200 11.81 -3.48 -15.29
CA ARG A 200 11.79 -2.11 -14.74
C ARG A 200 10.56 -1.38 -15.24
N ILE A 201 9.79 -0.80 -14.34
CA ILE A 201 8.57 -0.03 -14.63
C ILE A 201 8.79 1.40 -14.15
N GLU A 202 8.59 2.38 -15.02
CA GLU A 202 8.60 3.78 -14.60
C GLU A 202 7.32 4.10 -13.83
N SER A 203 7.45 4.69 -12.64
CA SER A 203 6.31 5.09 -11.83
C SER A 203 5.54 6.23 -12.48
N ASN A 204 4.22 6.09 -12.54
CA ASN A 204 3.31 7.17 -12.85
C ASN A 204 2.67 7.66 -11.53
N ARG A 205 3.22 8.73 -10.96
CA ARG A 205 2.77 9.28 -9.67
C ARG A 205 1.55 10.21 -9.78
N ARG A 206 0.83 10.21 -10.91
CA ARG A 206 -0.33 11.10 -11.16
C ARG A 206 -1.40 10.97 -10.09
N LEU A 207 -1.79 9.75 -9.72
CA LEU A 207 -2.87 9.53 -8.76
C LEU A 207 -2.52 10.08 -7.37
N LEU A 208 -1.26 9.93 -6.92
CA LEU A 208 -0.75 10.57 -5.71
C LEU A 208 -0.75 12.09 -5.82
N LYS A 209 -0.37 12.63 -6.98
CA LYS A 209 -0.38 14.08 -7.21
C LYS A 209 -1.79 14.65 -7.10
N LEU A 210 -2.77 14.03 -7.75
CA LEU A 210 -4.17 14.46 -7.69
C LEU A 210 -4.71 14.42 -6.25
N LEU A 211 -4.40 13.36 -5.50
CA LEU A 211 -4.77 13.25 -4.09
C LEU A 211 -4.29 14.45 -3.28
N LEU A 212 -3.01 14.79 -3.41
CA LEU A 212 -2.34 15.85 -2.65
C LEU A 212 -2.77 17.26 -3.09
N ASP A 213 -2.96 17.47 -4.39
CA ASP A 213 -3.32 18.79 -4.94
C ASP A 213 -4.79 19.17 -4.70
N GLY A 214 -5.62 18.21 -4.32
CA GLY A 214 -7.06 18.44 -4.08
C GLY A 214 -7.95 18.20 -5.29
N ASP A 215 -7.47 17.50 -6.31
CA ASP A 215 -8.22 17.22 -7.54
C ASP A 215 -8.83 15.82 -7.48
N TRP A 216 -10.03 15.74 -6.93
CA TRP A 216 -10.67 14.48 -6.55
C TRP A 216 -11.89 14.18 -7.43
N SER A 217 -11.65 13.57 -8.60
CA SER A 217 -12.74 13.03 -9.42
C SER A 217 -13.47 11.89 -8.70
N GLU A 218 -14.79 11.82 -8.81
CA GLU A 218 -15.59 10.78 -8.14
C GLU A 218 -15.27 9.36 -8.62
N ASP A 219 -14.76 9.23 -9.85
CA ASP A 219 -14.35 7.95 -10.46
C ASP A 219 -13.07 7.39 -9.84
N GLU A 220 -12.13 8.27 -9.45
CA GLU A 220 -10.83 7.85 -8.90
C GLU A 220 -10.75 7.95 -7.37
N PHE A 221 -11.61 8.76 -6.75
CA PHE A 221 -11.58 9.06 -5.32
C PHE A 221 -12.94 8.88 -4.66
N LEU A 222 -12.90 8.50 -3.38
CA LEU A 222 -14.04 8.57 -2.48
C LEU A 222 -13.80 9.68 -1.47
N MET A 223 -14.71 10.66 -1.45
CA MET A 223 -14.83 11.62 -0.36
C MET A 223 -15.81 11.09 0.69
N VAL A 224 -15.42 11.13 1.96
CA VAL A 224 -16.21 10.66 3.11
C VAL A 224 -16.46 11.85 4.02
N LEU A 225 -17.70 12.33 4.02
CA LEU A 225 -18.08 13.48 4.84
C LEU A 225 -18.14 13.11 6.33
N PRO A 226 -17.95 14.07 7.25
CA PRO A 226 -18.17 13.85 8.69
C PRO A 226 -19.47 13.10 8.99
N GLY A 227 -19.41 12.18 9.95
CA GLY A 227 -20.53 11.29 10.28
C GLY A 227 -20.77 10.16 9.28
N HIS A 228 -19.87 9.94 8.33
CA HIS A 228 -19.89 8.78 7.42
C HIS A 228 -18.69 7.87 7.65
N ARG A 229 -18.85 6.61 7.25
CA ARG A 229 -17.80 5.59 7.23
C ARG A 229 -17.55 5.04 5.84
N ILE A 230 -16.34 4.56 5.61
CA ILE A 230 -15.97 3.80 4.41
C ILE A 230 -16.58 2.40 4.51
N GLU A 231 -17.32 1.98 3.50
CA GLU A 231 -17.75 0.60 3.32
C GLU A 231 -17.31 0.06 1.97
N GLN A 232 -17.24 -1.27 1.86
CA GLN A 232 -17.03 -1.92 0.59
C GLN A 232 -18.27 -1.72 -0.30
N SER A 233 -18.03 -1.38 -1.57
CA SER A 233 -19.08 -1.36 -2.59
C SER A 233 -19.10 -2.72 -3.27
N TYR A 234 -20.27 -3.37 -3.29
CA TYR A 234 -20.52 -4.57 -4.10
C TYR A 234 -21.03 -4.22 -5.52
N ARG A 235 -21.05 -2.92 -5.85
CA ARG A 235 -21.31 -2.37 -7.19
C ARG A 235 -20.01 -1.71 -7.70
N ALA A 236 -20.06 -1.01 -8.84
CA ALA A 236 -18.93 -0.22 -9.34
C ALA A 236 -18.33 0.71 -8.25
N GLY A 237 -17.01 0.94 -8.29
CA GLY A 237 -16.30 1.95 -7.49
C GLY A 237 -15.50 1.45 -6.27
N LEU A 238 -15.40 0.14 -6.03
CA LEU A 238 -14.71 -0.55 -4.92
C LEU A 238 -15.17 -0.23 -3.48
N ILE A 239 -15.37 1.05 -3.15
CA ILE A 239 -15.73 1.58 -1.83
C ILE A 239 -16.84 2.62 -1.93
N LYS A 240 -17.53 2.90 -0.84
CA LYS A 240 -18.57 3.93 -0.75
C LYS A 240 -18.60 4.56 0.64
N ALA A 241 -19.12 5.78 0.74
CA ALA A 241 -19.40 6.42 2.03
C ALA A 241 -20.82 6.05 2.47
N VAL A 242 -20.98 5.64 3.73
CA VAL A 242 -22.27 5.32 4.34
C VAL A 242 -22.45 6.13 5.61
N ARG A 243 -23.61 6.76 5.76
CA ARG A 243 -23.93 7.58 6.93
C ARG A 243 -24.02 6.70 8.18
N LEU A 244 -23.46 7.17 9.28
CA LEU A 244 -23.65 6.55 10.58
C LEU A 244 -25.07 6.86 11.08
N GLU A 245 -25.75 5.83 11.58
CA GLU A 245 -27.01 5.95 12.31
C GLU A 245 -26.81 6.57 13.69
#